data_AF-A0AAV6C9Y5-F1
#
_entry.id   AF-A0AAV6C9Y5-F1
#
_cell.length_a   1.000
_cell.length_b   1.000
_cell.length_c   1.000
_cell.angle_alpha   90.00
_cell.angle_beta   90.00
_cell.angle_gamma   90.00
#
_symmetry.space_group_name_H-M   'P 1'
#
loop_
_entity.id
_entity.type
_entity.pdbx_description
1 polymer ?
#
loop_
_entity_poly.entity_id
_entity_poly.type
_entity_poly.pdbx_seq_one_letter_code
_entity_poly.pdbx_strand_id
1 'polypeptide(L)' 'TRITEANRRTARISYEVFNDANGELLTRGETYHVFCDHLGRPKLLPEKYRRYFEPGAGPASAPAESK' A
#
# COMPACT_ATOMS: atom_id res chain seq x y z
N THR A 1 4.02 3.14 4.18
CA THR A 1 2.93 2.56 3.35
C THR A 1 3.21 1.11 3.08
N ARG A 2 2.23 0.23 3.26
CA ARG A 2 2.38 -1.24 3.11
C ARG A 2 1.14 -1.87 2.48
N ILE A 3 1.34 -2.93 1.71
CA ILE A 3 0.25 -3.77 1.20
C ILE A 3 -0.17 -4.72 2.32
N THR A 4 -1.44 -4.69 2.69
CA THR A 4 -2.00 -5.54 3.75
C THR A 4 -2.71 -6.77 3.19
N GLU A 5 -3.25 -6.66 1.97
CA GLU A 5 -3.90 -7.75 1.27
C GLU A 5 -3.75 -7.53 -0.24
N ALA A 6 -3.54 -8.59 -1.01
CA ALA A 6 -3.64 -8.52 -2.45
C ALA A 6 -4.10 -9.85 -3.04
N ASN A 7 -4.80 -9.76 -4.16
CA ASN A 7 -5.11 -10.89 -5.01
C ASN A 7 -4.82 -10.52 -6.47
N ARG A 8 -5.28 -11.35 -7.42
CA ARG A 8 -5.01 -11.11 -8.84
C ARG A 8 -5.73 -9.89 -9.43
N ARG A 9 -6.66 -9.26 -8.74
CA ARG A 9 -7.51 -8.16 -9.24
C ARG A 9 -7.53 -6.93 -8.34
N THR A 10 -7.22 -7.08 -7.06
CA THR A 10 -7.31 -5.98 -6.09
C THR A 10 -6.16 -5.99 -5.10
N ALA A 11 -5.92 -4.84 -4.47
CA ALA A 11 -4.96 -4.67 -3.38
C ALA A 11 -5.53 -3.73 -2.31
N ARG A 12 -5.31 -4.07 -1.04
CA ARG A 12 -5.54 -3.21 0.11
C ARG A 12 -4.21 -2.66 0.59
N ILE A 13 -4.14 -1.35 0.74
CA ILE A 13 -2.93 -0.62 1.11
C ILE A 13 -3.22 0.17 2.37
N SER A 14 -2.41 -0.06 3.41
CA SER A 14 -2.44 0.72 4.65
C SER A 14 -1.27 1.70 4.66
N TYR A 15 -1.52 2.90 5.13
CA TYR A 15 -0.50 3.94 5.25
C TYR A 15 -0.69 4.74 6.53
N GLU A 16 0.41 5.37 6.92
CA GLU A 16 0.53 6.21 8.10
C GLU A 16 1.06 7.54 7.60
N VAL A 17 0.49 8.62 8.09
CA VAL A 17 0.92 9.98 7.79
C VAL A 17 1.59 10.52 9.04
N PHE A 18 2.85 10.91 8.89
CA PHE A 18 3.65 11.47 9.97
C PHE A 18 3.89 12.96 9.72
N ASN A 19 3.96 13.74 10.79
CA ASN A 19 4.45 15.11 10.75
C ASN A 19 5.97 15.07 10.55
N ASP A 20 6.45 15.67 9.47
CA ASP A 20 7.86 15.65 9.07
C ASP A 20 8.79 16.30 10.12
N ALA A 21 8.31 17.30 10.86
CA ALA A 21 9.13 18.06 11.79
C ALA A 21 9.45 17.31 13.09
N ASN A 22 8.56 16.42 13.54
CA ASN A 22 8.65 15.78 14.86
C ASN A 22 8.39 14.26 14.83
N GLY A 23 8.14 13.67 13.66
CA GLY A 23 7.84 12.25 13.50
C GLY A 23 6.49 11.82 14.09
N GLU A 24 5.65 12.76 14.52
CA GLU A 24 4.37 12.45 15.15
C GLU A 24 3.40 11.79 14.17
N LEU A 25 2.81 10.67 14.55
CA LEU A 25 1.77 10.02 13.77
C LEU A 25 0.49 10.88 13.78
N LEU A 26 0.16 11.47 12.65
CA LEU A 26 -1.04 12.29 12.48
C LEU A 26 -2.28 11.43 12.24
N THR A 27 -2.16 10.42 11.39
CA THR A 27 -3.28 9.54 11.06
C THR A 27 -2.86 8.23 10.41
N ARG A 28 -3.77 7.26 10.40
CA ARG A 28 -3.68 6.02 9.62
C ARG A 28 -4.80 6.01 8.59
N GLY A 29 -4.48 5.56 7.39
CA GLY A 29 -5.43 5.42 6.30
C GLY A 29 -5.33 4.06 5.63
N GLU A 30 -6.43 3.65 5.01
CA GLU A 30 -6.48 2.46 4.17
C GLU A 30 -7.16 2.80 2.85
N THR A 31 -6.66 2.20 1.77
CA THR A 31 -7.24 2.32 0.44
C THR A 31 -7.40 0.95 -0.20
N TYR A 32 -8.46 0.81 -0.99
CA TYR A 32 -8.73 -0.39 -1.77
C TYR A 32 -8.60 -0.06 -3.25
N HIS A 33 -7.74 -0.79 -3.94
CA HIS A 33 -7.39 -0.57 -5.33
C HIS A 33 -7.88 -1.73 -6.19
N VAL A 34 -8.39 -1.41 -7.38
CA VAL A 34 -8.77 -2.38 -8.41
C VAL A 34 -7.83 -2.22 -9.59
N PHE A 35 -7.22 -3.31 -10.06
CA PHE A 35 -6.38 -3.29 -11.24
C PHE A 35 -7.23 -3.19 -12.50
N CYS A 36 -6.97 -2.16 -13.30
CA CYS A 36 -7.72 -1.88 -14.52
C CYS A 36 -6.82 -1.83 -15.75
N ASP A 37 -7.42 -2.03 -16.92
CA ASP A 37 -6.80 -1.67 -18.20
C ASP A 37 -6.84 -0.15 -18.45
N HIS A 38 -6.33 0.28 -19.60
CA HIS A 38 -6.30 1.69 -20.01
C HIS A 38 -7.69 2.31 -20.22
N LEU A 39 -8.76 1.52 -20.28
CA LEU A 39 -10.14 1.96 -20.38
C LEU A 39 -10.87 1.92 -19.02
N GLY A 40 -10.13 1.66 -17.93
CA GLY A 40 -10.70 1.56 -16.58
C GLY A 40 -11.43 0.24 -16.30
N ARG A 41 -11.32 -0.77 -17.16
CA ARG A 41 -12.01 -2.05 -16.98
C ARG A 41 -11.20 -2.98 -16.09
N PRO A 42 -11.80 -3.66 -15.09
CA PRO A 42 -11.07 -4.57 -14.21
C PRO A 42 -10.36 -5.69 -14.97
N LYS A 43 -9.07 -5.90 -14.69
CA LYS A 43 -8.23 -6.93 -15.31
C LYS A 43 -7.38 -7.65 -14.27
N LEU A 44 -6.86 -8.81 -14.65
CA LEU A 44 -5.85 -9.52 -13.86
C LEU A 44 -4.52 -8.74 -13.86
N LEU A 45 -3.89 -8.67 -12.69
CA LEU A 45 -2.53 -8.17 -12.53
C LEU A 45 -1.57 -9.01 -13.38
N PRO A 46 -0.81 -8.40 -14.32
CA PRO A 46 0.18 -9.11 -15.10
C PRO A 46 1.21 -9.80 -14.20
N GLU A 47 1.63 -10.99 -14.60
CA GLU A 47 2.48 -11.87 -13.78
C GLU A 47 3.78 -11.19 -13.32
N LYS A 48 4.43 -10.44 -14.20
CA LYS A 48 5.65 -9.67 -13.90
C LYS A 48 5.51 -8.67 -12.75
N TYR A 49 4.28 -8.27 -12.41
CA TYR A 49 4.02 -7.33 -11.32
C TYR A 49 3.61 -7.99 -10.00
N ARG A 50 3.24 -9.28 -9.99
CA ARG A 50 2.68 -9.94 -8.80
C ARG A 50 3.60 -9.86 -7.58
N ARG A 51 4.92 -9.99 -7.79
CA ARG A 51 5.94 -9.89 -6.73
C ARG A 51 5.95 -8.55 -5.98
N TYR A 52 5.43 -7.48 -6.57
CA TYR A 52 5.37 -6.16 -5.92
C TYR A 52 4.12 -5.99 -5.06
N PHE A 53 3.17 -6.92 -5.17
CA PHE A 53 1.89 -6.88 -4.46
C PHE A 53 1.76 -7.97 -3.40
N GLU A 54 2.88 -8.55 -2.96
CA GLU A 54 2.85 -9.48 -1.84
C GLU A 54 2.51 -8.74 -0.53
N PRO A 55 1.74 -9.33 0.39
CA PRO A 55 1.51 -8.73 1.70
C PRO A 55 2.83 -8.39 2.39
N GLY A 56 2.92 -7.19 2.96
CA GLY A 56 4.16 -6.66 3.53
C GLY A 56 5.06 -5.94 2.52
N ALA A 57 4.77 -6.00 1.22
CA ALA A 57 5.48 -5.18 0.24
C ALA A 57 5.17 -3.69 0.46
N GLY A 58 6.23 -2.89 0.47
CA GLY A 58 6.22 -1.46 0.77
C GLY A 58 7.53 -1.07 1.47
N PRO A 59 7.89 0.22 1.49
CA PRO A 59 9.01 0.66 2.32
C PRO A 59 8.75 0.26 3.77
N ALA A 60 9.76 -0.29 4.44
CA ALA A 60 9.73 -0.52 5.87
C ALA A 60 9.28 0.77 6.56
N SER A 61 8.20 0.72 7.34
CA SER A 61 7.77 1.86 8.14
C SER A 61 8.96 2.33 8.97
N ALA A 62 9.27 3.62 8.93
CA ALA A 62 10.27 4.21 9.81
C ALA A 62 9.95 3.80 11.25
N PRO A 63 10.94 3.38 12.06
CA PRO A 63 10.69 3.07 13.45
C PRO A 63 10.08 4.32 14.10
N ALA A 64 8.95 4.14 14.79
CA ALA A 64 8.42 5.16 15.66
C ALA A 64 9.47 5.42 16.73
N GLU A 65 10.20 6.54 16.65
CA GLU A 65 11.08 6.97 17.72
C GLU A 65 10.20 7.27 18.95
N SER A 66 10.20 6.33 19.91
CA SER A 66 9.74 6.58 21.27
C SER A 66 10.66 7.63 21.87
N LYS A 67 10.09 8.78 22.21
CA LYS A 67 10.75 9.78 23.07
C LYS A 67 10.41 9.52 24.53
#